data_AF-A0A6A1Q1Z5-F1
#
_entry.id   AF-A0A6A1Q1Z5-F1
#
_cell.length_a   1.000
_cell.length_b   1.000
_cell.length_c   1.000
_cell.angle_alpha   90.00
_cell.angle_beta   90.00
_cell.angle_gamma   90.00
#
_symmetry.space_group_name_H-M   'P 1'
#
loop_
_entity.id
_entity.type
_entity.pdbx_description
1 polymer ?
#
loop_
_entity_poly.entity_id
_entity_poly.type
_entity_poly.pdbx_seq_one_letter_code
_entity_poly.pdbx_strand_id
1 'polypeptide(L)'
;SARAAVAELVQLFPRVLFEDALPPIALRSQVYSLVPDRTVADRQLVLKACDGRPYAGAVQKFLASVLPACSDLSFQQDQMTQTFGFRDPEITQLVNAGVLTVRDAGSWWLAVPGAGRFIKYFVKGRQAVLGMVRKAKYRELLLSELLGRRAPAAARLGLAYHVHDLIGAQLVD
;
A
#
# COMPACT_ATOMS: atom_id res chain seq x y z
N SER A 1 18.07 9.60 4.45
CA SER A 1 18.37 8.29 3.81
C SER A 1 17.08 7.48 3.70
N ALA A 2 16.99 6.50 2.78
CA ALA A 2 15.75 5.72 2.58
C ALA A 2 15.21 5.06 3.87
N ARG A 3 16.10 4.69 4.80
CA ARG A 3 15.73 4.14 6.11
C ARG A 3 15.01 5.17 7.00
N ALA A 4 15.49 6.41 7.04
CA ALA A 4 14.85 7.47 7.80
C ALA A 4 13.48 7.81 7.23
N ALA A 5 13.37 7.86 5.90
CA ALA A 5 12.11 8.07 5.19
C ALA A 5 11.07 6.99 5.53
N VAL A 6 11.45 5.71 5.50
CA VAL A 6 10.54 4.61 5.90
C VAL A 6 10.16 4.71 7.37
N ALA A 7 11.10 5.02 8.26
CA ALA A 7 10.81 5.17 9.69
C ALA A 7 9.78 6.28 9.95
N GLU A 8 9.91 7.41 9.23
CA GLU A 8 8.96 8.52 9.31
C GLU A 8 7.58 8.14 8.76
N LEU A 9 7.51 7.52 7.57
CA LEU A 9 6.24 7.08 6.97
C LEU A 9 5.50 6.03 7.82
N VAL A 10 6.26 5.15 8.47
CA VAL A 10 5.70 4.14 9.40
C VAL A 10 5.03 4.79 10.61
N GLN A 11 5.52 5.94 11.09
CA GLN A 11 4.88 6.69 12.18
C GLN A 11 3.55 7.34 11.75
N LEU A 12 3.42 7.65 10.46
CA LEU A 12 2.18 8.21 9.91
C LEU A 12 1.06 7.17 9.75
N PHE A 13 1.37 5.88 9.77
CA PHE A 13 0.38 4.82 9.56
C PHE A 13 -0.55 4.69 10.79
N PRO A 14 -1.88 4.87 10.63
CA PRO A 14 -2.80 4.85 11.76
C PRO A 14 -3.14 3.41 12.18
N ARG A 15 -2.27 2.76 12.93
CA ARG A 15 -2.42 1.34 13.33
C ARG A 15 -3.76 1.02 13.99
N VAL A 16 -4.24 1.90 14.88
CA VAL A 16 -5.50 1.76 15.61
C VAL A 16 -6.70 1.66 14.66
N LEU A 17 -6.66 2.31 13.49
CA LEU A 17 -7.70 2.23 12.47
C LEU A 17 -7.91 0.79 11.95
N PHE A 18 -6.87 -0.04 12.09
CA PHE A 18 -6.83 -1.42 11.61
C PHE A 18 -6.75 -2.43 12.76
N GLU A 19 -7.06 -2.01 13.99
CA GLU A 19 -7.08 -2.89 15.17
C GLU A 19 -5.74 -3.64 15.36
N ASP A 20 -4.64 -3.02 14.93
CA ASP A 20 -3.28 -3.60 14.89
C ASP A 20 -3.15 -4.91 14.07
N ALA A 21 -4.19 -5.30 13.33
CA ALA A 21 -4.18 -6.47 12.44
C ALA A 21 -3.28 -6.27 11.22
N LEU A 22 -2.97 -5.02 10.88
CA LEU A 22 -2.02 -4.67 9.82
C LEU A 22 -0.72 -4.12 10.42
N PRO A 23 0.46 -4.65 10.02
CA PRO A 23 1.71 -3.96 10.27
C PRO A 23 1.72 -2.62 9.52
N PRO A 24 2.47 -1.61 9.99
CA PRO A 24 2.57 -0.34 9.28
C PRO A 24 3.03 -0.53 7.84
N ILE A 25 2.28 0.09 6.94
CA ILE A 25 2.57 0.07 5.51
C ILE A 25 3.16 1.43 5.13
N ALA A 26 4.33 1.41 4.49
CA ALA A 26 4.87 2.54 3.76
C ALA A 26 4.91 2.15 2.27
N LEU A 27 4.22 2.92 1.43
CA LEU A 27 4.15 2.63 0.00
C LEU A 27 5.39 3.13 -0.73
N ARG A 28 5.74 2.44 -1.81
CA ARG A 28 6.85 2.83 -2.71
C ARG A 28 6.73 4.27 -3.19
N SER A 29 5.53 4.70 -3.58
CA SER A 29 5.22 6.10 -3.93
C SER A 29 5.54 7.05 -2.79
N GLN A 30 5.14 6.75 -1.56
CA GLN A 30 5.42 7.62 -0.41
C GLN A 30 6.92 7.73 -0.13
N VAL A 31 7.66 6.63 -0.22
CA VAL A 31 9.12 6.63 -0.03
C VAL A 31 9.80 7.50 -1.08
N TYR A 32 9.29 7.51 -2.32
CA TYR A 32 9.82 8.36 -3.39
C TYR A 32 9.61 9.86 -3.18
N SER A 33 8.68 10.27 -2.31
CA SER A 33 8.56 11.68 -1.93
C SER A 33 9.70 12.17 -1.04
N LEU A 34 10.41 11.25 -0.38
CA LEU A 34 11.46 11.54 0.62
C LEU A 34 12.86 11.10 0.17
N VAL A 35 12.97 10.44 -0.99
CA VAL A 35 14.23 9.91 -1.51
C VAL A 35 14.48 10.45 -2.93
N PRO A 36 15.61 11.15 -3.17
CA PRO A 36 15.90 11.74 -4.49
C PRO A 36 16.12 10.71 -5.60
N ASP A 37 16.71 9.55 -5.27
CA ASP A 37 17.06 8.50 -6.23
C ASP A 37 16.17 7.26 -6.03
N ARG A 38 15.21 7.09 -6.95
CA ARG A 38 14.17 6.05 -6.89
C ARG A 38 14.70 4.64 -7.16
N THR A 39 15.71 4.53 -8.03
CA THR A 39 16.24 3.24 -8.50
C THR A 39 17.14 2.59 -7.45
N VAL A 40 17.91 3.41 -6.72
CA VAL A 40 18.75 2.95 -5.61
C VAL A 40 17.90 2.57 -4.38
N ALA A 41 16.76 3.23 -4.18
CA ALA A 41 15.87 3.01 -3.03
C ALA A 41 15.30 1.58 -3.00
N ASP A 42 14.73 1.08 -4.10
CA ASP A 42 14.03 -0.21 -4.10
C ASP A 42 14.97 -1.39 -3.78
N ARG A 43 16.15 -1.40 -4.42
CA ARG A 43 17.14 -2.45 -4.22
C ARG A 43 17.75 -2.40 -2.82
N GLN A 44 18.00 -1.20 -2.29
CA GLN A 44 18.51 -1.05 -0.92
C GLN A 44 17.47 -1.39 0.14
N LEU A 45 16.20 -1.07 -0.05
CA LEU A 45 15.15 -1.29 0.95
C LEU A 45 14.93 -2.77 1.25
N VAL A 46 14.83 -3.59 0.20
CA VAL A 46 14.56 -5.02 0.35
C VAL A 46 15.79 -5.78 0.85
N LEU A 47 16.98 -5.49 0.31
CA LEU A 47 18.22 -6.15 0.74
C LEU A 47 18.60 -5.76 2.18
N LYS A 48 18.37 -4.50 2.59
CA LYS A 48 18.67 -4.06 3.96
C LYS A 48 17.66 -4.55 5.01
N ALA A 49 16.40 -4.76 4.65
CA ALA A 49 15.38 -5.28 5.59
C ALA A 49 15.68 -6.71 6.04
N CYS A 50 16.43 -7.46 5.23
CA CYS A 50 16.83 -8.83 5.53
C CYS A 50 18.29 -8.94 5.98
N ASP A 51 19.04 -7.84 6.03
CA ASP A 51 20.47 -7.86 6.30
C ASP A 51 20.79 -8.37 7.71
N GLY A 52 21.75 -9.28 7.83
CA GLY A 52 22.08 -9.95 9.10
C GLY A 52 21.02 -10.93 9.63
N ARG A 53 19.94 -11.20 8.88
CA ARG A 53 18.94 -12.22 9.26
C ARG A 53 19.30 -13.58 8.64
N PRO A 54 19.01 -14.69 9.33
CA PRO A 54 19.34 -16.04 8.82
C PRO A 54 18.64 -16.36 7.48
N TYR A 55 17.55 -15.66 7.15
CA TYR A 55 16.78 -15.84 5.92
C TYR A 55 17.17 -14.88 4.76
N ALA A 56 18.20 -14.03 4.91
CA ALA A 56 18.57 -13.03 3.91
C ALA A 56 18.89 -13.63 2.53
N GLY A 57 19.70 -14.69 2.51
CA GLY A 57 20.07 -15.39 1.28
C GLY A 57 18.87 -16.06 0.60
N ALA A 58 17.91 -16.56 1.38
CA ALA A 58 16.67 -17.14 0.85
C ALA A 58 15.77 -16.07 0.21
N VAL A 59 15.66 -14.89 0.83
CA VAL A 59 14.92 -13.74 0.27
C VAL A 59 15.57 -13.25 -1.02
N GLN A 60 16.90 -13.10 -1.04
CA GLN A 60 17.63 -12.68 -2.24
C GLN A 60 17.45 -13.68 -3.39
N LYS A 61 17.53 -14.98 -3.10
CA LYS A 61 17.28 -16.05 -4.06
C LYS A 61 15.83 -16.01 -4.58
N PHE A 62 14.85 -15.90 -3.68
CA PHE A 62 13.42 -15.81 -4.03
C PHE A 62 13.13 -14.64 -4.97
N LEU A 63 13.66 -13.45 -4.68
CA LEU A 63 13.48 -12.25 -5.51
C LEU A 63 14.13 -12.37 -6.89
N ALA A 64 15.27 -13.06 -6.98
CA ALA A 64 16.01 -13.22 -8.22
C ALA A 64 15.46 -14.35 -9.11
N SER A 65 14.88 -15.41 -8.52
CA SER A 65 14.50 -16.61 -9.27
C SER A 65 13.01 -16.93 -9.25
N VAL A 66 12.31 -16.68 -8.14
CA VAL A 66 10.89 -17.04 -7.99
C VAL A 66 9.98 -15.89 -8.39
N LEU A 67 10.29 -14.65 -7.98
CA LEU A 67 9.47 -13.48 -8.32
C LEU A 67 9.34 -13.24 -9.85
N PRO A 68 10.36 -13.47 -10.69
CA PRO A 68 10.23 -13.36 -12.14
C PRO A 68 9.47 -14.54 -12.78
N ALA A 69 9.41 -15.69 -12.09
CA ALA A 69 8.82 -16.94 -12.59
C ALA A 69 7.39 -17.18 -12.09
N CYS A 70 7.00 -16.56 -10.97
CA CYS A 70 5.67 -16.65 -10.37
C CYS A 70 5.06 -15.25 -10.32
N SER A 71 4.25 -14.90 -11.32
CA SER A 71 3.46 -13.67 -11.37
C SER A 71 2.23 -13.70 -10.45
N ASP A 72 1.79 -14.88 -10.00
CA ASP A 72 0.45 -15.05 -9.45
C ASP A 72 0.44 -15.66 -8.03
N LEU A 73 0.54 -14.79 -7.03
CA LEU A 73 -0.03 -14.97 -5.67
C LEU A 73 -1.58 -14.87 -5.66
N SER A 74 -2.24 -15.25 -6.76
CA SER A 74 -3.69 -15.11 -6.96
C SER A 74 -4.39 -16.44 -7.12
N PHE A 75 -5.60 -16.54 -6.61
CA PHE A 75 -6.53 -17.64 -6.78
C PHE A 75 -7.56 -17.31 -7.86
N GLN A 76 -7.83 -18.27 -8.74
CA GLN A 76 -8.85 -18.16 -9.78
C GLN A 76 -10.16 -18.84 -9.34
N GLN A 77 -11.29 -18.42 -9.90
CA GLN A 77 -12.63 -18.94 -9.56
C GLN A 77 -12.74 -20.45 -9.71
N ASP A 78 -12.29 -21.01 -10.83
CA ASP A 78 -12.34 -22.45 -11.05
C ASP A 78 -11.48 -23.21 -10.05
N GLN A 79 -10.33 -22.64 -9.67
CA GLN A 79 -9.45 -23.23 -8.67
C GLN A 79 -10.12 -23.22 -7.28
N MET A 80 -10.73 -22.11 -6.88
CA MET A 80 -11.42 -21.95 -5.59
C MET A 80 -12.63 -22.87 -5.46
N THR A 81 -13.42 -22.99 -6.53
CA THR A 81 -14.68 -23.74 -6.52
C THR A 81 -14.47 -25.22 -6.80
N GLN A 82 -13.65 -25.59 -7.78
CA GLN A 82 -13.51 -26.98 -8.23
C GLN A 82 -12.37 -27.72 -7.52
N THR A 83 -11.26 -27.05 -7.21
CA THR A 83 -10.11 -27.69 -6.57
C THR A 83 -10.20 -27.61 -5.05
N PHE A 84 -10.56 -26.44 -4.52
CA PHE A 84 -10.60 -26.20 -3.07
C PHE A 84 -12.01 -26.30 -2.46
N GLY A 85 -13.06 -26.42 -3.28
CA GLY A 85 -14.44 -26.69 -2.82
C GLY A 85 -15.14 -25.53 -2.10
N PHE A 86 -14.62 -24.30 -2.21
CA PHE A 86 -15.27 -23.12 -1.62
C PHE A 86 -16.48 -22.68 -2.44
N ARG A 87 -17.58 -22.34 -1.76
CA ARG A 87 -18.78 -21.76 -2.38
C ARG A 87 -18.71 -20.23 -2.37
N ASP A 88 -19.43 -19.58 -3.27
CA ASP A 88 -19.46 -18.12 -3.40
C ASP A 88 -19.71 -17.36 -2.07
N PRO A 89 -20.59 -17.81 -1.16
CA PRO A 89 -20.75 -17.16 0.14
C PRO A 89 -19.49 -17.23 1.02
N GLU A 90 -18.74 -18.34 0.97
CA GLU A 90 -17.51 -18.55 1.75
C GLU A 90 -16.35 -17.71 1.16
N ILE A 91 -16.25 -17.62 -0.16
CA ILE A 91 -15.30 -16.72 -0.84
C ILE A 91 -15.62 -15.25 -0.48
N THR A 92 -16.90 -14.88 -0.46
CA THR A 92 -17.34 -13.54 -0.03
C THR A 92 -16.96 -13.26 1.43
N GLN A 93 -17.10 -14.25 2.32
CA GLN A 93 -16.66 -14.13 3.71
C GLN A 93 -15.13 -13.94 3.82
N LEU A 94 -14.33 -14.66 3.04
CA LEU A 94 -12.86 -14.50 3.01
C LEU A 94 -12.44 -13.11 2.51
N VAL A 95 -13.14 -12.57 1.51
CA VAL A 95 -12.94 -11.18 1.04
C VAL A 95 -13.32 -10.17 2.12
N ASN A 96 -14.46 -10.36 2.80
CA ASN A 96 -14.90 -9.47 3.88
C ASN A 96 -13.98 -9.52 5.10
N ALA A 97 -13.43 -10.70 5.42
CA ALA A 97 -12.44 -10.90 6.46
C ALA A 97 -11.06 -10.31 6.08
N GLY A 98 -10.86 -9.94 4.81
CA GLY A 98 -9.60 -9.38 4.31
C GLY A 98 -8.50 -10.42 4.11
N VAL A 99 -8.85 -11.71 4.08
CA VAL A 99 -7.94 -12.83 3.75
C VAL A 99 -7.78 -12.97 2.24
N LEU A 100 -8.74 -12.48 1.45
CA LEU A 100 -8.66 -12.33 0.01
C LEU A 100 -8.92 -10.88 -0.42
N THR A 101 -8.28 -10.45 -1.51
CA THR A 101 -8.57 -9.16 -2.17
C THR A 101 -8.87 -9.36 -3.64
N VAL A 102 -9.97 -8.78 -4.14
CA VAL A 102 -10.38 -8.91 -5.55
C VAL A 102 -9.34 -8.27 -6.45
N ARG A 103 -8.86 -9.03 -7.44
CA ARG A 103 -8.04 -8.55 -8.56
C ARG A 103 -8.94 -8.16 -9.72
N ASP A 104 -9.68 -9.15 -10.22
CA ASP A 104 -10.59 -9.06 -11.38
C ASP A 104 -11.86 -9.89 -11.09
N ALA A 105 -12.85 -9.89 -12.00
CA ALA A 105 -14.00 -10.77 -11.90
C ALA A 105 -13.52 -12.25 -11.87
N GLY A 106 -13.77 -12.94 -10.76
CA GLY A 106 -13.35 -14.34 -10.58
C GLY A 106 -11.87 -14.54 -10.23
N SER A 107 -11.13 -13.49 -9.87
CA SER A 107 -9.71 -13.61 -9.46
C SER A 107 -9.41 -12.81 -8.18
N TRP A 108 -8.69 -13.42 -7.23
CA TRP A 108 -8.36 -12.81 -5.93
C TRP A 108 -6.91 -13.02 -5.53
N TRP A 109 -6.27 -12.03 -4.92
CA TRP A 109 -4.97 -12.18 -4.24
C TRP A 109 -5.14 -12.72 -2.83
N LEU A 110 -4.18 -13.55 -2.36
CA LEU A 110 -4.00 -13.79 -0.92
C LEU A 110 -3.73 -12.45 -0.23
N ALA A 111 -4.52 -12.11 0.78
CA ALA A 111 -4.46 -10.82 1.46
C ALA A 111 -4.14 -10.97 2.95
N VAL A 112 -3.42 -9.97 3.47
CA VAL A 112 -3.25 -9.78 4.91
C VAL A 112 -4.56 -9.20 5.46
N PRO A 113 -5.12 -9.73 6.56
CA PRO A 113 -6.32 -9.17 7.19
C PRO A 113 -6.23 -7.65 7.32
N GLY A 114 -7.27 -6.94 6.88
CA GLY A 114 -7.31 -5.48 6.84
C GLY A 114 -6.71 -4.82 5.59
N ALA A 115 -5.94 -5.52 4.76
CA ALA A 115 -5.31 -4.93 3.56
C ALA A 115 -6.34 -4.37 2.56
N GLY A 116 -7.46 -5.06 2.34
CA GLY A 116 -8.54 -4.55 1.49
C GLY A 116 -9.18 -3.27 2.04
N ARG A 117 -9.32 -3.17 3.37
CA ARG A 117 -9.81 -1.97 4.07
C ARG A 117 -8.81 -0.82 3.90
N PHE A 118 -7.51 -1.12 4.02
CA PHE A 118 -6.43 -0.18 3.76
C PHE A 118 -6.47 0.35 2.34
N ILE A 119 -6.51 -0.51 1.31
CA ILE A 119 -6.58 -0.11 -0.10
C ILE A 119 -7.80 0.77 -0.37
N LYS A 120 -8.97 0.40 0.19
CA LYS A 120 -10.20 1.19 0.08
C LYS A 120 -10.02 2.60 0.66
N TYR A 121 -9.46 2.73 1.86
CA TYR A 121 -9.21 4.04 2.49
C TYR A 121 -8.13 4.82 1.74
N PHE A 122 -7.11 4.13 1.26
CA PHE A 122 -6.03 4.72 0.50
C PHE A 122 -6.52 5.36 -0.80
N VAL A 123 -7.23 4.62 -1.63
CA VAL A 123 -7.77 5.11 -2.92
C VAL A 123 -8.75 6.25 -2.70
N LYS A 124 -9.70 6.10 -1.76
CA LYS A 124 -10.69 7.16 -1.47
C LYS A 124 -10.04 8.42 -0.93
N GLY A 125 -9.08 8.30 -0.03
CA GLY A 125 -8.35 9.42 0.54
C GLY A 125 -7.48 10.13 -0.49
N ARG A 126 -6.75 9.38 -1.33
CA ARG A 126 -5.97 9.93 -2.45
C ARG A 126 -6.83 10.83 -3.34
N GLN A 127 -7.98 10.33 -3.80
CA GLN A 127 -8.87 11.10 -4.67
C GLN A 127 -9.43 12.35 -3.98
N ALA A 128 -9.75 12.26 -2.68
CA ALA A 128 -10.22 13.41 -1.92
C ALA A 128 -9.14 14.49 -1.77
N VAL A 129 -7.92 14.12 -1.39
CA VAL A 129 -6.80 15.06 -1.20
C VAL A 129 -6.35 15.65 -2.53
N LEU A 130 -6.23 14.85 -3.59
CA LEU A 130 -5.95 15.34 -4.94
C LEU A 130 -7.05 16.31 -5.43
N GLY A 131 -8.31 16.02 -5.10
CA GLY A 131 -9.43 16.91 -5.36
C GLY A 131 -9.31 18.26 -4.65
N MET A 132 -8.75 18.31 -3.44
CA MET A 132 -8.51 19.57 -2.72
C MET A 132 -7.49 20.44 -3.44
N VAL A 133 -6.41 19.85 -3.97
CA VAL A 133 -5.38 20.56 -4.75
C VAL A 133 -5.97 21.04 -6.08
N ARG A 134 -6.67 20.16 -6.82
CA ARG A 134 -7.26 20.49 -8.13
C ARG A 134 -8.34 21.57 -8.08
N LYS A 135 -9.03 21.71 -6.94
CA LYS A 135 -10.04 22.76 -6.72
C LYS A 135 -9.46 24.05 -6.13
N ALA A 136 -8.19 24.06 -5.74
CA ALA A 136 -7.54 25.27 -5.26
C ALA A 136 -7.40 26.31 -6.38
N LYS A 137 -7.31 27.58 -6.00
CA LYS A 137 -7.09 28.67 -6.95
C LYS A 137 -5.77 28.41 -7.68
N TYR A 138 -5.79 28.47 -9.02
CA TYR A 138 -4.65 28.13 -9.88
C TYR A 138 -4.21 26.66 -9.85
N ARG A 139 -4.96 25.76 -9.19
CA ARG A 139 -4.59 24.35 -8.94
C ARG A 139 -3.29 24.19 -8.15
N GLU A 140 -2.89 25.25 -7.44
CA GLU A 140 -1.71 25.30 -6.59
C GLU A 140 -2.16 25.51 -5.14
N LEU A 141 -1.49 24.84 -4.21
CA LEU A 141 -1.80 24.94 -2.80
C LEU A 141 -0.53 24.71 -1.99
N LEU A 142 -0.23 25.63 -1.08
CA LEU A 142 0.94 25.49 -0.20
C LEU A 142 0.81 24.24 0.66
N LEU A 143 1.90 23.49 0.81
CA LEU A 143 1.93 22.27 1.61
C LEU A 143 1.50 22.52 3.07
N SER A 144 1.99 23.60 3.68
CA SER A 144 1.61 23.99 5.04
C SER A 144 0.12 24.30 5.16
N GLU A 145 -0.46 24.93 4.15
CA GLU A 145 -1.90 25.20 4.10
C GLU A 145 -2.71 23.92 3.95
N LEU A 146 -2.29 23.02 3.05
CA LEU A 146 -2.95 21.72 2.86
C LEU A 146 -2.93 20.86 4.14
N LEU A 147 -1.79 20.80 4.83
CA LEU A 147 -1.64 20.05 6.08
C LEU A 147 -2.39 20.72 7.25
N GLY A 148 -2.58 22.04 7.22
CA GLY A 148 -3.35 22.78 8.21
C GLY A 148 -4.87 22.70 8.02
N ARG A 149 -5.36 22.25 6.87
CA ARG A 149 -6.80 22.08 6.60
C ARG A 149 -7.38 20.88 7.36
N ARG A 150 -8.68 20.94 7.62
CA ARG A 150 -9.42 19.78 8.15
C ARG A 150 -9.40 18.65 7.13
N ALA A 151 -8.95 17.47 7.56
CA ALA A 151 -8.92 16.28 6.73
C ALA A 151 -10.34 15.89 6.26
N PRO A 152 -10.53 15.58 4.96
CA PRO A 152 -11.78 15.01 4.46
C PRO A 152 -12.11 13.70 5.19
N ALA A 153 -13.40 13.41 5.40
CA ALA A 153 -13.83 12.15 6.01
C ALA A 153 -13.33 10.90 5.25
N ALA A 154 -13.08 11.03 3.94
CA ALA A 154 -12.51 9.98 3.10
C ALA A 154 -11.00 9.77 3.32
N ALA A 155 -10.26 10.76 3.82
CA ALA A 155 -8.82 10.73 4.07
C ALA A 155 -8.49 10.13 5.44
N ARG A 156 -8.99 8.90 5.69
CA ARG A 156 -8.87 8.23 7.00
C ARG A 156 -7.43 7.87 7.37
N LEU A 157 -6.51 7.85 6.41
CA LEU A 157 -5.09 7.60 6.65
C LEU A 157 -4.33 8.85 7.10
N GLY A 158 -5.00 10.01 7.16
CA GLY A 158 -4.39 11.29 7.50
C GLY A 158 -3.87 12.05 6.28
N LEU A 159 -3.89 13.38 6.36
CA LEU A 159 -3.48 14.25 5.26
C LEU A 159 -2.01 14.02 4.87
N ALA A 160 -1.10 14.04 5.84
CA ALA A 160 0.33 13.84 5.61
C ALA A 160 0.63 12.52 4.86
N TYR A 161 -0.05 11.44 5.25
CA TYR A 161 0.10 10.13 4.60
C TYR A 161 -0.26 10.19 3.10
N HIS A 162 -1.35 10.86 2.75
CA HIS A 162 -1.75 11.03 1.35
C HIS A 162 -0.91 12.05 0.58
N VAL A 163 -0.43 13.11 1.22
CA VAL A 163 0.44 14.10 0.56
C VAL A 163 1.75 13.44 0.12
N HIS A 164 2.41 12.66 0.98
CA HIS A 164 3.61 11.91 0.59
C HIS A 164 3.35 10.97 -0.59
N ASP A 165 2.18 10.36 -0.65
CA ASP A 165 1.81 9.51 -1.78
C ASP A 165 1.64 10.32 -3.07
N LEU A 166 0.94 11.46 -3.04
CA LEU A 166 0.70 12.29 -4.22
C LEU A 166 2.00 12.83 -4.82
N ILE A 167 2.90 13.33 -3.97
CA ILE A 167 4.21 13.85 -4.40
C ILE A 167 5.03 12.74 -5.05
N GLY A 168 5.22 11.61 -4.36
CA GLY A 168 6.08 10.57 -4.89
C GLY A 168 5.46 9.71 -6.00
N ALA A 169 4.13 9.76 -6.17
CA ALA A 169 3.44 9.27 -7.36
C ALA A 169 3.42 10.27 -8.53
N GLN A 170 4.01 11.47 -8.37
CA GLN A 170 4.03 12.54 -9.38
C GLN A 170 2.63 12.96 -9.86
N LEU A 171 1.68 12.99 -8.93
CA LEU A 171 0.32 13.47 -9.20
C LEU A 171 0.16 14.97 -8.91
N VAL A 172 1.13 15.55 -8.21
CA VAL A 172 1.29 16.96 -7.85
C VAL A 172 2.79 17.26 -7.82
N ASP A 173 3.16 18.51 -8.12
CA ASP A 173 4.54 19.01 -8.14
C ASP A 173 4.85 19.88 -6.91
#